data_AF-A0A1W9RDN6-F1
#
_entry.id   AF-A0A1W9RDN6-F1
#
_cell.length_a   1.000
_cell.length_b   1.000
_cell.length_c   1.000
_cell.angle_alpha   90.00
_cell.angle_beta   90.00
_cell.angle_gamma   90.00
#
_symmetry.space_group_name_H-M   'P 1'
#
loop_
_entity.id
_entity.type
_entity.pdbx_description
1 polymer ?
#
loop_
_entity_poly.entity_id
_entity_poly.type
_entity_poly.pdbx_seq_one_letter_code
_entity_poly.pdbx_strand_id
1 'polypeptide(L)'
;MKVKKKKQENLDFEIEFLEKLLQKDPNYVDVLYILGELYTKKKQYQKALEIDLKLADLKPDDPIVFYNLACDYSLLNKKTLGLKALEKAFKLGYDDINYIFQDPDMKNLRESKRFQQVVNKYKKRISSRIS
;
A
#
# COMPACT_ATOMS: atom_id res chain seq x y z
N MET A 1 -17.32 -15.85 17.89
CA MET A 1 -15.92 -16.36 17.76
C MET A 1 -15.71 -17.29 16.55
N LYS A 2 -16.67 -18.14 16.14
CA LYS A 2 -16.50 -19.10 15.00
C LYS A 2 -16.29 -18.46 13.61
N VAL A 3 -16.97 -17.34 13.31
CA VAL A 3 -16.88 -16.67 11.99
C VAL A 3 -15.50 -16.05 11.73
N LYS A 4 -14.89 -15.43 12.74
CA LYS A 4 -13.55 -14.82 12.63
C LYS A 4 -12.46 -15.86 12.36
N LYS A 5 -12.58 -17.05 12.98
CA LYS A 5 -11.68 -18.18 12.76
C LYS A 5 -11.81 -18.72 11.34
N LYS A 6 -13.03 -18.96 10.85
CA LYS A 6 -13.29 -19.41 9.47
C LYS A 6 -12.80 -18.40 8.42
N LYS A 7 -12.97 -17.10 8.66
CA LYS A 7 -12.44 -16.05 7.78
C LYS A 7 -10.91 -16.08 7.74
N GLN A 8 -10.26 -16.30 8.90
CA GLN A 8 -8.80 -16.39 8.97
C GLN A 8 -8.25 -17.63 8.24
N GLU A 9 -8.90 -18.78 8.41
CA GLU A 9 -8.57 -20.04 7.72
C GLU A 9 -8.72 -19.90 6.19
N ASN A 10 -9.76 -19.21 5.72
CA ASN A 10 -9.92 -18.93 4.29
C ASN A 10 -8.77 -18.06 3.75
N LEU A 11 -8.33 -17.05 4.51
CA LEU A 11 -7.19 -16.20 4.11
C LEU A 11 -5.88 -16.99 4.08
N ASP A 12 -5.67 -17.94 4.99
CA ASP A 12 -4.48 -18.80 4.98
C ASP A 12 -4.44 -19.68 3.73
N PHE A 13 -5.56 -20.31 3.39
CA PHE A 13 -5.68 -21.12 2.17
C PHE A 13 -5.44 -20.30 0.90
N GLU A 14 -6.03 -19.10 0.83
CA GLU A 14 -5.91 -18.22 -0.33
C GLU A 14 -4.46 -17.73 -0.52
N ILE A 15 -3.79 -17.34 0.56
CA ILE A 15 -2.37 -16.98 0.53
C ILE A 15 -1.51 -18.16 0.05
N GLU A 16 -1.71 -19.36 0.59
CA GLU A 16 -0.94 -20.54 0.17
C GLU A 16 -1.14 -20.87 -1.32
N PHE A 17 -2.37 -20.72 -1.81
CA PHE A 17 -2.68 -20.92 -3.22
C PHE A 17 -1.97 -19.88 -4.11
N LEU A 18 -2.01 -18.60 -3.75
CA LEU A 18 -1.35 -17.52 -4.50
C LEU A 18 0.17 -17.66 -4.45
N GLU A 19 0.75 -18.05 -3.30
CA GLU A 19 2.18 -18.34 -3.17
C GLU A 19 2.61 -19.45 -4.15
N LYS A 20 1.81 -20.52 -4.32
CA LYS A 20 2.07 -21.59 -5.31
C LYS A 20 1.98 -21.10 -6.76
N LEU A 21 1.11 -20.13 -7.06
CA LEU A 21 1.08 -19.52 -8.38
C LEU A 21 2.36 -18.71 -8.65
N LEU A 22 2.84 -17.97 -7.66
CA LEU A 22 4.10 -17.23 -7.76
C LEU A 22 5.34 -18.12 -7.84
N GLN A 23 5.29 -19.37 -7.36
CA GLN A 23 6.35 -20.34 -7.61
C GLN A 23 6.47 -20.70 -9.10
N LYS A 24 5.36 -20.67 -9.84
CA LYS A 24 5.33 -20.97 -11.28
C LYS A 24 5.64 -19.74 -12.13
N ASP A 25 5.05 -18.61 -11.76
CA ASP A 25 5.32 -17.31 -12.37
C ASP A 25 5.58 -16.27 -11.27
N PRO A 26 6.85 -16.03 -10.92
CA PRO A 26 7.20 -15.08 -9.87
C PRO A 26 6.74 -13.66 -10.15
N ASN A 27 6.55 -13.29 -11.41
CA ASN A 27 6.26 -11.91 -11.81
C ASN A 27 4.80 -11.73 -12.23
N TYR A 28 3.92 -12.65 -11.82
CA TYR A 28 2.49 -12.53 -12.06
C TYR A 28 1.91 -11.36 -11.26
N VAL A 29 1.86 -10.20 -11.91
CA VAL A 29 1.51 -8.90 -11.32
C VAL A 29 0.17 -8.93 -10.58
N ASP A 30 -0.88 -9.49 -11.19
CA ASP A 30 -2.22 -9.51 -10.56
C ASP A 30 -2.22 -10.33 -9.26
N VAL A 31 -1.49 -11.45 -9.25
CA VAL A 31 -1.33 -12.29 -8.06
C VAL A 31 -0.53 -11.54 -6.99
N LEU A 32 0.51 -10.79 -7.37
CA LEU A 32 1.28 -9.96 -6.44
C LEU A 32 0.39 -8.90 -5.76
N TYR A 33 -0.48 -8.18 -6.49
CA TYR A 33 -1.40 -7.21 -5.87
C TYR A 33 -2.31 -7.85 -4.83
N ILE A 34 -2.92 -8.98 -5.18
CA ILE A 34 -3.83 -9.69 -4.27
C ILE A 34 -3.05 -10.17 -3.06
N LEU A 35 -1.88 -10.79 -3.27
CA LEU A 35 -1.08 -11.35 -2.18
C LEU A 35 -0.58 -10.27 -1.21
N GLY A 36 -0.14 -9.11 -1.71
CA GLY A 36 0.26 -7.96 -0.89
C GLY A 36 -0.90 -7.50 0.02
N GLU A 37 -2.09 -7.29 -0.57
CA GLU A 37 -3.29 -6.90 0.18
C GLU A 37 -3.67 -7.95 1.25
N LEU A 38 -3.60 -9.23 0.92
CA LEU A 38 -3.91 -10.32 1.86
C LEU A 38 -2.90 -10.37 3.02
N TYR A 39 -1.60 -10.18 2.75
CA TYR A 39 -0.61 -10.09 3.82
C TYR A 39 -0.86 -8.90 4.75
N THR A 40 -1.22 -7.73 4.21
CA THR A 40 -1.58 -6.56 5.02
C THR A 40 -2.84 -6.82 5.86
N LYS A 41 -3.88 -7.43 5.29
CA LYS A 41 -5.08 -7.88 6.02
C LYS A 41 -4.76 -8.87 7.15
N LYS A 42 -3.76 -9.74 6.96
CA LYS A 42 -3.25 -10.67 7.98
C LYS A 42 -2.25 -10.06 8.95
N LYS A 43 -1.96 -8.77 8.82
CA LYS A 43 -0.95 -8.04 9.61
C LYS A 43 0.47 -8.54 9.42
N GLN A 44 0.74 -9.22 8.31
CA GLN A 44 2.07 -9.67 7.91
C GLN A 44 2.77 -8.57 7.10
N TYR A 45 2.88 -7.38 7.69
CA TYR A 45 3.29 -6.16 6.97
C TYR A 45 4.69 -6.25 6.34
N GLN A 46 5.59 -7.04 6.92
CA GLN A 46 6.92 -7.25 6.33
C GLN A 46 6.84 -8.05 5.02
N LYS A 47 5.96 -9.04 4.93
CA LYS A 47 5.73 -9.78 3.68
C LYS A 47 4.98 -8.94 2.66
N ALA A 48 3.99 -8.16 3.08
CA ALA A 48 3.32 -7.20 2.20
C ALA A 48 4.33 -6.23 1.58
N LEU A 49 5.23 -5.67 2.40
CA LEU A 49 6.28 -4.77 1.94
C LEU A 49 7.19 -5.44 0.89
N GLU A 50 7.55 -6.71 1.07
CA GLU A 50 8.37 -7.44 0.09
C GLU A 50 7.65 -7.61 -1.25
N ILE A 51 6.35 -7.89 -1.22
CA ILE A 51 5.51 -7.99 -2.43
C ILE A 51 5.37 -6.63 -3.12
N ASP A 52 5.07 -5.57 -2.37
CA ASP A 52 4.89 -4.24 -2.92
C ASP A 52 6.20 -3.63 -3.44
N LEU A 53 7.35 -3.97 -2.84
CA LEU A 53 8.66 -3.61 -3.39
C LEU A 53 8.88 -4.30 -4.74
N LYS A 54 8.51 -5.57 -4.87
CA LYS A 54 8.58 -6.28 -6.15
C LYS A 54 7.63 -5.67 -7.19
N LEU A 55 6.42 -5.30 -6.79
CA LEU A 55 5.50 -4.57 -7.65
C LEU A 55 6.10 -3.22 -8.08
N ALA A 56 6.81 -2.51 -7.20
CA ALA A 56 7.44 -1.25 -7.54
C ALA A 56 8.56 -1.39 -8.58
N ASP A 57 9.24 -2.54 -8.61
CA ASP A 57 10.22 -2.87 -9.64
C ASP A 57 9.53 -3.21 -10.98
N LEU A 58 8.41 -3.93 -10.94
CA LEU A 58 7.65 -4.34 -12.14
C LEU A 58 6.77 -3.22 -12.73
N LYS A 59 6.29 -2.32 -11.88
CA LYS A 59 5.34 -1.23 -12.17
C LYS A 59 5.84 0.09 -11.56
N PRO A 60 6.98 0.62 -12.03
CA PRO A 60 7.62 1.79 -11.42
C PRO A 60 6.82 3.10 -11.56
N ASP A 61 5.82 3.10 -12.45
CA ASP A 61 4.95 4.24 -12.76
C ASP A 61 3.52 4.08 -12.22
N ASP A 62 3.20 2.98 -11.51
CA ASP A 62 1.87 2.79 -10.94
C ASP A 62 1.72 3.55 -9.61
N PRO A 63 0.87 4.59 -9.53
CA PRO A 63 0.64 5.33 -8.29
C PRO A 63 0.10 4.47 -7.14
N ILE A 64 -0.67 3.41 -7.42
CA ILE A 64 -1.28 2.53 -6.41
C ILE A 64 -0.20 1.73 -5.68
N VAL A 65 0.82 1.25 -6.40
CA VAL A 65 1.93 0.51 -5.79
C VAL A 65 2.68 1.37 -4.77
N PHE A 66 2.98 2.62 -5.11
CA PHE A 66 3.65 3.53 -4.18
C PHE A 66 2.74 4.02 -3.05
N TYR A 67 1.43 4.01 -3.25
CA TYR A 67 0.47 4.22 -2.18
C TYR A 67 0.49 3.06 -1.18
N ASN A 68 0.42 1.81 -1.65
CA ASN A 68 0.46 0.64 -0.78
C ASN A 68 1.79 0.53 -0.04
N LEU A 69 2.93 0.82 -0.70
CA LEU A 69 4.23 0.95 -0.03
C LEU A 69 4.21 1.99 1.10
N ALA A 70 3.50 3.11 0.91
CA ALA A 70 3.36 4.11 1.96
C ALA A 70 2.57 3.55 3.16
N CYS A 71 1.50 2.78 2.92
CA CYS A 71 0.74 2.08 3.96
C CYS A 71 1.62 1.07 4.70
N ASP A 72 2.35 0.21 3.99
CA ASP A 72 3.20 -0.81 4.58
C ASP A 72 4.34 -0.23 5.41
N TYR A 73 5.02 0.80 4.90
CA TYR A 73 6.03 1.52 5.67
C TYR A 73 5.42 2.22 6.90
N SER A 74 4.20 2.75 6.78
CA SER A 74 3.49 3.33 7.92
C SER A 74 3.19 2.27 8.98
N LEU A 75 2.63 1.13 8.59
CA LEU A 75 2.31 0.00 9.48
C LEU A 75 3.56 -0.59 10.17
N LEU A 76 4.72 -0.54 9.51
CA LEU A 76 6.02 -0.92 10.05
C LEU A 76 6.72 0.21 10.84
N ASN A 77 6.05 1.33 11.06
CA ASN A 77 6.58 2.53 11.74
C ASN A 77 7.83 3.15 11.07
N LYS A 78 8.07 2.86 9.79
CA LYS A 78 9.15 3.40 8.95
C LYS A 78 8.72 4.73 8.34
N LYS A 79 8.37 5.71 9.19
CA LYS A 79 7.67 6.95 8.80
C LYS A 79 8.32 7.73 7.66
N THR A 80 9.64 7.86 7.68
CA THR A 80 10.38 8.59 6.63
C THR A 80 10.26 7.92 5.26
N LEU A 81 10.29 6.59 5.21
CA LEU A 81 10.12 5.84 3.96
C LEU A 81 8.67 5.91 3.47
N GLY A 82 7.69 5.80 4.39
CA GLY A 82 6.27 5.93 4.05
C GLY A 82 5.95 7.29 3.43
N LEU A 83 6.48 8.39 3.98
CA LEU A 83 6.29 9.72 3.40
C LEU A 83 6.96 9.87 2.02
N LYS A 84 8.13 9.26 1.80
CA LYS A 84 8.78 9.26 0.48
C LYS A 84 7.96 8.47 -0.55
N ALA A 85 7.43 7.31 -0.17
CA ALA A 85 6.56 6.51 -1.04
C ALA A 85 5.27 7.27 -1.38
N LEU A 86 4.63 7.90 -0.37
CA LEU A 86 3.44 8.72 -0.57
C LEU A 86 3.71 9.92 -1.50
N GLU A 87 4.84 10.61 -1.31
CA GLU A 87 5.27 11.68 -2.23
C GLU A 87 5.45 11.16 -3.66
N LYS A 88 5.92 9.92 -3.87
CA LYS A 88 6.05 9.30 -5.19
C LYS A 88 4.68 8.94 -5.77
N ALA A 89 3.78 8.36 -4.99
CA ALA A 89 2.41 8.06 -5.41
C ALA A 89 1.70 9.31 -5.96
N PHE A 90 1.81 10.43 -5.23
CA PHE A 90 1.26 11.72 -5.69
C PHE A 90 1.91 12.27 -6.97
N LYS A 91 3.21 12.03 -7.19
CA LYS A 91 3.88 12.44 -8.44
C LYS A 91 3.38 11.64 -9.64
N LEU A 92 3.07 10.36 -9.41
CA LEU A 92 2.56 9.42 -10.42
C LEU A 92 1.06 9.55 -10.67
N GLY A 93 0.35 10.37 -9.89
CA GLY A 93 -1.05 10.71 -10.14
C GLY A 93 -2.06 10.15 -9.15
N TYR A 94 -1.61 9.56 -8.03
CA TYR A 94 -2.54 9.26 -6.93
C TYR A 94 -3.23 10.54 -6.46
N ASP A 95 -4.56 10.57 -6.41
CA ASP A 95 -5.33 11.78 -6.13
C ASP A 95 -6.46 11.60 -5.11
N ASP A 96 -6.67 10.40 -4.57
CA ASP A 96 -7.66 10.12 -3.53
C ASP A 96 -7.20 10.63 -2.15
N ILE A 97 -7.01 11.94 -2.04
CA ILE A 97 -6.56 12.61 -0.84
C ILE A 97 -7.54 12.38 0.32
N ASN A 98 -8.84 12.33 0.03
CA ASN A 98 -9.87 12.12 1.04
C ASN A 98 -9.69 10.76 1.73
N TYR A 99 -9.39 9.71 0.96
CA TYR A 99 -9.12 8.39 1.50
C TYR A 99 -7.87 8.38 2.40
N ILE A 100 -6.76 9.04 2.01
CA ILE A 100 -5.53 9.08 2.82
C ILE A 100 -5.79 9.65 4.23
N PHE A 101 -6.67 10.65 4.34
CA PHE A 101 -7.04 11.24 5.65
C PHE A 101 -7.88 10.31 6.53
N GLN A 102 -8.49 9.28 5.95
CA GLN A 102 -9.33 8.30 6.65
C GLN A 102 -8.64 6.95 6.84
N ASP A 103 -7.67 6.60 5.98
CA ASP A 103 -7.00 5.30 5.97
C ASP A 103 -6.34 4.99 7.34
N PRO A 104 -6.79 3.96 8.07
CA PRO A 104 -6.20 3.61 9.35
C PRO A 104 -4.71 3.29 9.28
N ASP A 105 -4.21 2.80 8.14
CA ASP A 105 -2.82 2.39 7.96
C ASP A 105 -1.89 3.60 7.98
N MET A 106 -2.38 4.77 7.57
CA MET A 106 -1.65 6.04 7.54
C MET A 106 -1.63 6.80 8.88
N LYS A 107 -2.25 6.26 9.93
CA LYS A 107 -2.47 7.00 11.20
C LYS A 107 -1.20 7.65 11.74
N ASN A 108 -0.08 6.93 11.77
CA ASN A 108 1.16 7.45 12.35
C ASN A 108 1.86 8.51 11.48
N LEU A 109 1.55 8.56 10.18
CA LEU A 109 2.05 9.55 9.24
C LEU A 109 1.24 10.83 9.36
N ARG A 110 -0.09 10.71 9.48
CA ARG A 110 -1.02 11.85 9.60
C ARG A 110 -0.71 12.79 10.77
N GLU A 111 -0.17 12.23 11.85
CA GLU A 111 0.26 12.98 13.04
C GLU A 111 1.49 13.86 12.79
N SER A 112 2.23 13.64 11.68
CA SER A 112 3.43 14.40 11.37
C SER A 112 3.14 15.71 10.61
N LYS A 113 3.85 16.78 10.97
CA LYS A 113 3.83 18.05 10.22
C LYS A 113 4.23 17.85 8.75
N ARG A 114 5.15 16.92 8.49
CA ARG A 114 5.62 16.60 7.14
C ARG A 114 4.52 16.02 6.26
N PHE A 115 3.69 15.13 6.80
CA PHE A 115 2.53 14.61 6.06
C PHE A 115 1.61 15.74 5.59
N GLN A 116 1.27 16.66 6.50
CA GLN A 116 0.42 17.82 6.17
C GLN A 116 1.04 18.68 5.06
N GLN A 117 2.35 18.90 5.11
CA GLN A 117 3.06 19.64 4.05
C GLN A 117 3.00 18.92 2.69
N VAL A 118 3.24 17.60 2.67
CA VAL A 118 3.19 16.78 1.46
C VAL A 118 1.79 16.84 0.85
N VAL A 119 0.75 16.50 1.62
CA VAL A 119 -0.62 16.45 1.10
C VAL A 119 -1.12 17.81 0.63
N ASN A 120 -0.86 18.89 1.39
CA ASN A 120 -1.27 20.24 0.99
C ASN A 120 -0.57 20.72 -0.29
N LYS A 121 0.70 20.36 -0.49
CA LYS A 121 1.43 20.66 -1.73
C LYS A 121 0.74 20.03 -2.93
N TYR A 122 0.35 18.76 -2.85
CA TYR A 122 -0.29 18.06 -3.96
C TYR A 122 -1.75 18.44 -4.14
N LYS A 123 -2.50 18.72 -3.06
CA LYS A 123 -3.86 19.27 -3.15
C LYS A 123 -3.90 20.55 -3.98
N LYS A 124 -3.00 21.51 -3.70
CA LYS A 124 -2.88 22.76 -4.49
C LYS A 124 -2.49 22.50 -5.94
N ARG A 125 -1.60 21.54 -6.19
CA ARG A 125 -1.15 21.17 -7.54
C ARG A 125 -2.26 20.55 -8.38
N ILE A 126 -3.12 19.73 -7.77
CA ILE A 126 -4.26 19.12 -8.46
C ILE A 126 -5.31 20.19 -8.77
N SER A 127 -5.67 21.04 -7.80
CA SER A 127 -6.63 22.13 -8.01
C SER A 127 -6.20 23.11 -9.11
N SER A 128 -4.91 23.42 -9.22
CA SER A 128 -4.37 24.33 -10.26
C SER A 128 -4.24 23.71 -11.66
N ARG A 129 -4.44 22.40 -11.81
CA ARG A 129 -4.47 21.73 -13.13
C ARG A 129 -5.86 21.69 -13.75
N ILE A 130 -6.91 21.94 -12.95
CA ILE A 130 -8.31 21.84 -13.34
C ILE A 130 -8.92 23.24 -13.58
N SER A 131 -8.24 24.30 -13.12
CA SER A 131 -8.54 25.72 -13.36
C SER A 131 -7.84 26.24 -14.61
#